data_AF-A0A6I9NR33-F1
#
_entry.id   AF-A0A6I9NR33-F1
#
_cell.length_a   1.000
_cell.length_b   1.000
_cell.length_c   1.000
_cell.angle_alpha   90.00
_cell.angle_beta   90.00
_cell.angle_gamma   90.00
#
_symmetry.space_group_name_H-M   'P 1'
#
loop_
_entity.id
_entity.type
_entity.pdbx_description
1 polymer ?
#
loop_
_entity_poly.entity_id
_entity_poly.type
_entity_poly.pdbx_seq_one_letter_code
_entity_poly.pdbx_strand_id
1 'polypeptide(L)'
;MAESEMSVRSSRELHTILLGRSALREPAQIEAELDRHWDRLHQGLCYYKPPSSSSAGKVKEDKDVAQPLKDFGLRISKLLCLDEHQSVQLLQCYLQEDYRGTRDSLKVLFFIGNKSRNLV
;
A
#
# COMPACT_ATOMS: atom_id res chain seq x y z
N MET A 1 23.54 -4.16 -4.82
CA MET A 1 22.41 -5.09 -4.94
C MET A 1 21.54 -4.85 -3.73
N ALA A 2 20.54 -3.96 -3.85
CA ALA A 2 19.66 -3.64 -2.75
C ALA A 2 18.51 -4.65 -2.76
N GLU A 3 18.60 -5.65 -1.91
CA GLU A 3 17.47 -6.50 -1.55
C GLU A 3 16.41 -5.59 -0.93
N SER A 4 15.43 -5.21 -1.74
CA SER A 4 14.26 -4.49 -1.26
C SER A 4 13.37 -5.50 -0.55
N GLU A 5 13.60 -5.70 0.75
CA GLU A 5 12.73 -6.44 1.68
C GLU A 5 11.33 -5.81 1.84
N MET A 6 10.97 -4.84 0.99
CA MET A 6 9.62 -4.29 0.85
C MET A 6 9.02 -4.58 -0.53
N SER A 7 9.34 -5.70 -1.18
CA SER A 7 8.52 -6.18 -2.29
C SER A 7 7.22 -6.79 -1.73
N VAL A 8 6.39 -5.93 -1.13
CA VAL A 8 5.00 -6.26 -0.83
C VAL A 8 4.31 -6.30 -2.19
N ARG A 9 4.28 -7.48 -2.81
CA ARG A 9 3.48 -7.71 -4.00
C ARG A 9 2.08 -7.17 -3.76
N SER A 10 1.60 -6.32 -4.64
CA SER A 10 0.29 -5.69 -4.45
C SER A 10 -0.81 -6.75 -4.55
N SER A 11 -1.99 -6.44 -4.01
CA SER A 11 -3.17 -7.28 -4.23
C SER A 11 -3.48 -7.44 -5.72
N ARG A 12 -3.07 -6.48 -6.56
CA ARG A 12 -3.29 -6.53 -8.01
C ARG A 12 -2.38 -7.55 -8.66
N GLU A 13 -1.10 -7.59 -8.31
CA GLU A 13 -0.17 -8.59 -8.85
C GLU A 13 -0.56 -10.01 -8.41
N LEU A 14 -0.99 -10.19 -7.16
CA LEU A 14 -1.55 -11.48 -6.73
C LEU A 14 -2.79 -11.86 -7.53
N HIS A 15 -3.67 -10.89 -7.80
CA HIS A 15 -4.86 -11.13 -8.63
C HIS A 15 -4.50 -11.46 -10.09
N THR A 16 -3.46 -10.87 -10.68
CA THR A 16 -3.04 -11.22 -12.05
C THR A 16 -2.42 -12.61 -12.14
N ILE A 17 -1.74 -13.08 -11.08
CA ILE A 17 -1.28 -14.48 -10.96
C ILE A 17 -2.49 -15.42 -10.93
N LEU A 18 -3.47 -15.16 -10.05
CA LEU A 18 -4.68 -15.98 -9.95
C LEU A 18 -5.49 -16.03 -11.26
N LEU A 19 -5.53 -14.94 -12.02
CA LEU A 19 -6.18 -14.90 -13.32
C LEU A 19 -5.38 -15.54 -14.46
N GLY A 20 -4.17 -16.06 -14.19
CA GLY A 20 -3.29 -16.64 -15.20
C GLY A 20 -2.74 -15.62 -16.21
N ARG A 21 -2.77 -14.33 -15.86
CA ARG A 21 -2.29 -13.22 -16.71
C ARG A 21 -0.89 -12.74 -16.32
N SER A 22 -0.31 -13.33 -15.28
CA SER A 22 1.04 -12.98 -14.84
C SER A 22 2.11 -13.45 -15.82
N ALA A 23 3.30 -12.87 -15.72
CA ALA A 23 4.47 -13.34 -16.46
C ALA A 23 5.03 -14.66 -15.90
N LEU A 24 4.61 -15.09 -14.70
CA LEU A 24 5.00 -16.38 -14.12
C LEU A 24 4.35 -17.50 -14.94
N ARG A 25 5.19 -18.40 -15.45
CA ARG A 25 4.74 -19.56 -16.25
C ARG A 25 5.01 -20.89 -15.57
N GLU A 26 6.06 -20.97 -14.77
CA GLU A 26 6.45 -22.19 -14.08
C GLU A 26 5.52 -22.48 -12.90
N PRO A 27 4.85 -23.65 -12.85
CA PRO A 27 3.93 -24.00 -11.78
C PRO A 27 4.55 -23.91 -10.38
N ALA A 28 5.80 -24.35 -10.22
CA ALA A 28 6.51 -24.29 -8.94
C ALA A 28 6.75 -22.86 -8.46
N GLN A 29 6.94 -21.90 -9.37
CA GLN A 29 7.09 -20.48 -9.01
C GLN A 29 5.76 -19.85 -8.62
N ILE A 30 4.68 -20.25 -9.30
CA ILE A 30 3.33 -19.81 -8.97
C ILE A 30 2.94 -20.33 -7.59
N GLU A 31 3.16 -21.63 -7.33
CA GLU A 31 2.88 -22.27 -6.04
C GLU A 31 3.65 -21.60 -4.90
N ALA A 32 4.97 -21.40 -5.07
CA ALA A 32 5.78 -20.73 -4.06
C ALA A 32 5.29 -19.30 -3.75
N GLU A 33 4.82 -18.56 -4.76
CA GLU A 33 4.34 -17.20 -4.58
C GLU A 33 2.95 -17.15 -3.93
N LEU A 34 2.07 -18.10 -4.27
CA LEU A 34 0.76 -18.26 -3.65
C LEU A 34 0.89 -18.71 -2.19
N ASP A 35 1.80 -19.62 -1.88
CA ASP A 35 2.07 -20.09 -0.52
C ASP A 35 2.61 -18.96 0.36
N ARG A 36 3.53 -18.14 -0.16
CA ARG A 36 4.05 -16.95 0.56
C ARG A 36 2.97 -15.97 0.96
N HIS A 37 1.93 -15.85 0.14
CA HIS A 37 0.83 -14.90 0.36
C HIS A 37 -0.47 -15.59 0.80
N TRP A 38 -0.39 -16.87 1.20
CA TRP A 38 -1.56 -17.69 1.50
C TRP A 38 -2.43 -17.09 2.59
N ASP A 39 -1.83 -16.62 3.68
CA ASP A 39 -2.56 -15.99 4.79
C ASP A 39 -3.38 -14.77 4.32
N ARG A 40 -2.80 -13.95 3.45
CA ARG A 40 -3.47 -12.76 2.90
C ARG A 40 -4.59 -13.16 1.94
N LEU A 41 -4.38 -14.18 1.11
CA LEU A 41 -5.41 -14.71 0.20
C LEU A 41 -6.57 -15.34 0.98
N HIS A 42 -6.26 -16.11 2.03
CA HIS A 42 -7.23 -16.78 2.87
C HIS A 42 -8.05 -15.79 3.70
N GLN A 43 -7.41 -14.77 4.28
CA GLN A 43 -8.10 -13.71 5.04
C GLN A 43 -8.86 -12.74 4.14
N GLY A 44 -8.47 -12.61 2.87
CA GLY A 44 -9.12 -11.74 1.90
C GLY A 44 -9.19 -10.29 2.38
N LEU A 45 -10.40 -9.74 2.46
CA LEU A 45 -10.62 -8.38 2.97
C LEU A 45 -10.39 -8.26 4.49
N CYS A 46 -10.53 -9.34 5.25
CA CYS A 46 -10.27 -9.34 6.70
C CYS A 46 -8.78 -9.17 7.03
N TYR A 47 -7.88 -9.29 6.04
CA TYR A 47 -6.47 -8.95 6.18
C TYR A 47 -6.26 -7.47 6.53
N TYR A 48 -7.16 -6.60 6.04
CA TYR A 48 -7.11 -5.17 6.29
C TYR A 48 -7.64 -4.86 7.69
N LYS A 49 -6.76 -4.31 8.52
CA LYS A 49 -7.01 -4.05 9.93
C LYS A 49 -7.55 -2.63 10.13
N PRO A 50 -8.32 -2.37 11.19
CA PRO A 50 -8.69 -1.01 11.56
C PRO A 50 -7.47 -0.20 12.04
N PRO A 51 -7.57 1.15 12.05
CA PRO A 51 -6.51 2.03 12.54
C PRO A 51 -6.14 1.74 13.99
N SER A 52 -4.86 1.85 14.34
CA SER A 52 -4.39 1.63 15.70
C SER A 52 -3.29 2.61 16.11
N SER A 53 -3.31 3.04 17.37
CA SER A 53 -2.28 3.96 17.90
C SER A 53 -0.87 3.38 17.81
N SER A 54 -0.73 2.06 17.94
CA SER A 54 0.54 1.34 17.76
C SER A 54 1.03 1.42 16.31
N SER A 55 0.15 1.20 15.33
CA SER A 55 0.51 1.29 13.91
C SER A 55 0.85 2.72 13.49
N ALA A 56 0.10 3.70 13.97
CA ALA A 56 0.41 5.12 13.78
C ALA A 56 1.80 5.51 14.35
N GLY A 57 2.19 4.94 15.49
CA GLY A 57 3.52 5.12 16.07
C GLY A 57 4.61 4.53 15.17
N LYS A 58 4.44 3.28 14.73
CA LYS A 58 5.38 2.59 13.84
C LYS A 58 5.60 3.36 12.54
N VAL A 59 4.54 3.84 11.89
CA VAL A 59 4.65 4.64 10.65
C VAL A 59 5.41 5.94 10.88
N LYS A 60 5.26 6.58 12.04
CA LYS A 60 6.00 7.81 12.35
C LYS A 60 7.49 7.54 12.54
N GLU A 61 7.84 6.45 13.22
CA GLU A 61 9.21 6.07 13.56
C GLU A 61 9.98 5.45 12.39
N ASP A 62 9.28 4.90 11.39
CA ASP A 62 9.85 4.27 10.20
C ASP A 62 10.77 5.22 9.42
N LYS A 63 12.08 4.99 9.42
CA LYS A 63 13.03 5.91 8.77
C LYS A 63 13.14 5.72 7.26
N ASP A 64 12.62 4.62 6.74
CA ASP A 64 12.76 4.24 5.34
C ASP A 64 11.66 4.89 4.46
N VAL A 65 10.56 5.33 5.10
CA VAL A 65 9.48 6.04 4.43
C VAL A 65 9.68 7.56 4.51
N ALA A 66 9.67 8.23 3.36
CA ALA A 66 9.75 9.69 3.29
C ALA A 66 8.58 10.36 4.03
N GLN A 67 8.86 11.47 4.73
CA GLN A 67 7.85 12.19 5.53
C GLN A 67 6.55 12.53 4.77
N PRO A 68 6.58 12.99 3.50
CA PRO A 68 5.35 13.26 2.76
C PRO A 68 4.48 12.02 2.52
N LEU A 69 5.09 10.84 2.37
CA LEU A 69 4.37 9.57 2.20
C LEU A 69 3.71 9.14 3.52
N LYS A 70 4.40 9.33 4.65
CA LYS A 70 3.80 9.10 5.97
C LYS A 70 2.59 10.00 6.19
N ASP A 71 2.75 11.30 5.96
CA ASP A 71 1.67 12.26 6.17
C ASP A 71 0.45 11.96 5.28
N PHE A 72 0.68 11.53 4.03
CA PHE A 72 -0.39 11.16 3.13
C PHE A 72 -1.01 9.80 3.48
N GLY A 73 -0.19 8.81 3.84
CA GLY A 73 -0.66 7.50 4.31
C GLY A 73 -1.53 7.59 5.56
N LEU A 74 -1.17 8.46 6.52
CA LEU A 74 -2.01 8.76 7.70
C LEU A 74 -3.34 9.44 7.33
N ARG A 75 -3.38 10.24 6.25
CA ARG A 75 -4.64 10.81 5.73
C ARG A 75 -5.51 9.74 5.08
N ILE A 76 -4.90 8.84 4.30
CA ILE A 76 -5.59 7.70 3.67
C ILE A 76 -6.16 6.75 4.72
N SER A 77 -5.38 6.44 5.76
CA SER A 77 -5.82 5.62 6.90
C SER A 77 -7.10 6.15 7.54
N LYS A 78 -7.16 7.47 7.79
CA LYS A 78 -8.36 8.12 8.31
C LYS A 78 -9.52 8.11 7.33
N LEU A 79 -9.25 8.25 6.04
CA LEU A 79 -10.27 8.27 5.00
C LEU A 79 -10.91 6.89 4.79
N LEU A 80 -10.10 5.84 4.79
CA LEU A 80 -10.52 4.47 4.50
C LEU A 80 -10.81 3.64 5.76
N CYS A 81 -10.63 4.22 6.95
CA CYS A 81 -10.68 3.51 8.23
C CYS A 81 -9.79 2.26 8.22
N LEU A 82 -8.55 2.43 7.75
CA LEU A 82 -7.59 1.36 7.57
C LEU A 82 -6.36 1.59 8.43
N ASP A 83 -5.71 0.52 8.86
CA ASP A 83 -4.41 0.55 9.52
C ASP A 83 -3.41 1.47 8.80
N GLU A 84 -2.70 2.26 9.59
CA GLU A 84 -1.80 3.30 9.12
C GLU A 84 -0.67 2.73 8.25
N HIS A 85 -0.08 1.60 8.66
CA HIS A 85 0.97 0.94 7.92
C HIS A 85 0.45 0.35 6.61
N GLN A 86 -0.71 -0.32 6.64
CA GLN A 86 -1.33 -0.85 5.42
C GLN A 86 -1.74 0.26 4.45
N SER A 87 -2.14 1.43 4.97
CA SER A 87 -2.47 2.59 4.15
C SER A 87 -1.25 3.18 3.44
N VAL A 88 -0.10 3.23 4.11
CA VAL A 88 1.17 3.63 3.48
C VAL A 88 1.59 2.63 2.41
N GLN A 89 1.46 1.32 2.68
CA GLN A 89 1.77 0.29 1.70
C GLN A 89 0.87 0.38 0.45
N LEU A 90 -0.44 0.55 0.64
CA LEU A 90 -1.38 0.73 -0.48
C LEU A 90 -1.03 1.95 -1.33
N LEU A 91 -0.66 3.05 -0.68
CA LEU A 91 -0.19 4.25 -1.37
C LEU A 91 1.07 3.98 -2.19
N GLN A 92 2.04 3.25 -1.63
CA GLN A 92 3.26 2.88 -2.34
C GLN A 92 2.96 2.00 -3.56
N CYS A 93 2.12 0.97 -3.41
CA CYS A 93 1.69 0.12 -4.52
C CYS A 93 0.99 0.95 -5.60
N TYR A 94 0.09 1.86 -5.23
CA TYR A 94 -0.59 2.74 -6.19
C TYR A 94 0.40 3.62 -6.97
N LEU A 95 1.39 4.21 -6.29
CA LEU A 95 2.40 5.04 -6.93
C LEU A 95 3.31 4.26 -7.88
N GLN A 96 3.57 2.99 -7.59
CA GLN A 96 4.40 2.12 -8.43
C GLN A 96 3.63 1.59 -9.65
N GLU A 97 2.37 1.17 -9.48
CA GLU A 97 1.65 0.42 -10.51
C GLU A 97 0.73 1.31 -11.36
N ASP A 98 -0.02 2.21 -10.74
CA ASP A 98 -1.18 2.89 -11.35
C ASP A 98 -1.01 4.39 -11.51
N TYR A 99 -0.11 5.00 -10.77
CA TYR A 99 0.10 6.44 -10.88
C TYR A 99 0.77 6.76 -12.23
N ARG A 100 0.04 7.50 -13.08
CA ARG A 100 0.51 8.02 -14.37
C ARG A 100 0.60 9.55 -14.38
N GLY A 101 0.40 10.20 -13.23
CA GLY A 101 0.47 11.65 -13.09
C GLY A 101 1.91 12.16 -12.92
N THR A 102 2.09 13.48 -13.04
CA THR A 102 3.36 14.13 -12.72
C THR A 102 3.43 14.45 -11.22
N ARG A 103 4.61 14.77 -10.68
CA ARG A 103 4.74 15.15 -9.26
C ARG A 103 3.82 16.32 -8.86
N ASP A 104 3.45 17.17 -9.82
CA ASP A 104 2.53 18.29 -9.60
C ASP A 104 1.06 17.87 -9.45
N SER A 105 0.63 16.73 -10.00
CA SER A 105 -0.74 16.24 -9.79
C SER A 105 -0.95 15.74 -8.35
N LEU A 106 0.10 15.22 -7.68
CA LEU A 106 0.04 14.88 -6.25
C LEU A 106 -0.06 16.12 -5.36
N LYS A 107 0.56 17.24 -5.74
CA LYS A 107 0.44 18.50 -4.99
C LYS A 107 -1.00 18.97 -4.91
N VAL A 108 -1.80 18.76 -5.97
CA VAL A 108 -3.23 19.12 -5.98
C VAL A 108 -4.01 18.30 -4.95
N LEU A 109 -3.76 16.99 -4.82
CA LEU A 109 -4.36 16.17 -3.76
C LEU A 109 -3.93 16.63 -2.35
N PHE A 110 -2.66 17.00 -2.19
CA PHE A 110 -2.15 17.55 -0.94
C PHE A 110 -2.81 18.89 -0.59
N PHE A 111 -3.07 19.72 -1.60
CA PHE A 111 -3.70 21.03 -1.50
C PHE A 111 -5.19 20.92 -1.17
N ILE A 112 -5.94 20.03 -1.83
CA ILE A 112 -7.35 19.77 -1.54
C ILE A 112 -7.50 19.28 -0.09
N GLY A 113 -6.65 18.35 0.36
CA GLY A 113 -6.67 17.87 1.74
C GLY A 113 -6.33 18.94 2.79
N ASN A 114 -5.58 19.99 2.43
CA ASN A 114 -5.34 21.15 3.32
C ASN A 114 -6.50 22.15 3.29
N LYS A 115 -7.23 22.26 2.17
CA LYS A 115 -8.41 23.12 2.06
C LYS A 115 -9.60 22.56 2.86
N SER A 116 -9.78 21.24 2.88
CA SER A 116 -10.81 20.59 3.71
C SER A 116 -10.58 20.73 5.23
N ARG A 117 -9.38 21.11 5.68
CA ARG A 117 -9.09 21.39 7.11
C ARG A 117 -9.35 22.85 7.52
N ASN A 118 -9.61 23.76 6.57
CA ASN A 118 -9.86 25.18 6.83
C ASN A 118 -11.35 25.56 6.71
N LEU A 119 -12.24 24.57 6.69
CA LEU A 119 -13.69 24.75 6.56
C LEU A 119 -14.48 24.07 7.70
N VAL A 120 -13.82 23.78 8.83
CA VAL A 120 -14.47 23.40 10.10
C VAL A 120 -14.01 24.36 11.17
#